data_AF-W5PRE7-F1
#
_entry.id   AF-W5PRE7-F1
#
_cell.length_a   1.000
_cell.length_b   1.000
_cell.length_c   1.000
_cell.angle_alpha   90.00
_cell.angle_beta   90.00
_cell.angle_gamma   90.00
#
_symmetry.space_group_name_H-M   'P 1'
#
loop_
_entity.id
_entity.type
_entity.pdbx_description
1 polymer ?
#
loop_
_entity_poly.entity_id
_entity_poly.type
_entity_poly.pdbx_seq_one_letter_code
_entity_poly.pdbx_strand_id
1 'polypeptide(L)'
;MAKFRRRTCFILSLFILFIFSLMMGLKMLRPNKATFGDPFELELLPEIRQRTHLTKGFDSQKSDKISSKTNIKNLKTEEITVKASVASEAHPEQLPPLNYYLHVFYYSWYGNPQFDGKYIHWDHPVLSHWDPRITKKYPKGKHNPPDDIGSRFYPELGSYSSRDPSVIETHMKQMYSASIGVLALSWYPPDLNDENGEPTDNLVPTILDKAHKYNLKVTFHIEPYKNRDDKNMYKNVKYIIDKYGNHPAFYRYKTKNGNALPMFYIYDSYITASQKWANLLTSSGSQSIRNSPYDALFIALLVDKKHRYGILRGGFDGIYTYFATNGFTYGSSYENWAKIKYFCDQFDLMFIPSVGPGYIDTSIRPWNSHNTRNRINGKYYETALSAALQAHPSIISITSFNEWHEGTQIERAVPKRTGNIVYLDYRPHKPSLYLELTRKWSEKYRKERAIYALGHQELSRQPVS
;
A
#
# COMPACT_ATOMS: atom_id res chain seq x y z
N MET A 1 -42.78 -29.51 36.07
CA MET A 1 -41.74 -28.48 35.76
C MET A 1 -40.39 -28.67 36.47
N ALA A 2 -40.27 -29.38 37.60
CA ALA A 2 -39.00 -29.52 38.34
C ALA A 2 -37.96 -30.51 37.72
N LYS A 3 -38.41 -31.55 37.00
CA LYS A 3 -37.49 -32.54 36.36
C LYS A 3 -36.73 -31.98 35.14
N PHE A 4 -37.31 -31.00 34.44
CA PHE A 4 -36.71 -30.41 33.23
C PHE A 4 -35.57 -29.44 33.59
N ARG A 5 -35.77 -28.61 34.64
CA ARG A 5 -34.74 -27.69 35.15
C ARG A 5 -33.49 -28.40 35.70
N ARG A 6 -33.65 -29.60 36.29
CA ARG A 6 -32.52 -30.39 36.80
C ARG A 6 -31.61 -30.87 35.67
N ARG A 7 -32.18 -31.41 34.58
CA ARG A 7 -31.38 -31.91 33.43
C ARG A 7 -30.61 -30.79 32.72
N THR A 8 -31.21 -29.61 32.58
CA THR A 8 -30.53 -28.46 31.95
C THR A 8 -29.38 -27.93 32.81
N CYS A 9 -29.53 -27.89 34.13
CA CYS A 9 -28.43 -27.51 35.04
C CYS A 9 -27.29 -28.52 35.03
N PHE A 10 -27.58 -29.83 34.95
CA PHE A 10 -26.53 -30.85 34.85
C PHE A 10 -25.73 -30.74 33.55
N ILE A 11 -26.39 -30.49 32.42
CA ILE A 11 -25.74 -30.29 31.12
C ILE A 11 -24.89 -29.01 31.12
N LEU A 12 -25.39 -27.93 31.70
CA LEU A 12 -24.63 -26.67 31.82
C LEU A 12 -23.40 -26.84 32.70
N SER A 13 -23.51 -27.57 33.82
CA SER A 13 -22.39 -27.83 34.72
C SER A 13 -21.31 -28.70 34.07
N LEU A 14 -21.71 -29.73 33.30
CA LEU A 14 -20.78 -30.55 32.51
C LEU A 14 -20.07 -29.73 31.41
N PHE A 15 -20.78 -28.81 30.78
CA PHE A 15 -20.19 -27.93 29.75
C PHE A 15 -19.17 -26.94 30.35
N ILE A 16 -19.46 -26.38 31.54
CA ILE A 16 -18.53 -25.50 32.26
C ILE A 16 -17.29 -26.28 32.71
N LEU A 17 -17.46 -27.50 33.23
CA LEU A 17 -16.34 -28.39 33.60
C LEU A 17 -15.45 -28.74 32.40
N PHE A 18 -16.05 -28.97 31.23
CA PHE A 18 -15.33 -29.22 29.99
C PHE A 18 -14.52 -28.00 29.53
N ILE A 19 -15.09 -26.79 29.62
CA ILE A 19 -14.33 -25.57 29.30
C ILE A 19 -13.17 -25.37 30.29
N PHE A 20 -13.39 -25.62 31.58
CA PHE A 20 -12.33 -25.51 32.59
C PHE A 20 -11.21 -26.52 32.39
N SER A 21 -11.52 -27.78 32.04
CA SER A 21 -10.50 -28.80 31.76
C SER A 21 -9.71 -28.47 30.49
N LEU A 22 -10.37 -27.94 29.45
CA LEU A 22 -9.73 -27.48 28.22
C LEU A 22 -8.80 -26.28 28.49
N MET A 23 -9.23 -25.32 29.32
CA MET A 23 -8.39 -24.19 29.73
C MET A 23 -7.19 -24.62 30.58
N MET A 24 -7.35 -25.61 31.47
CA MET A 24 -6.21 -26.17 32.22
C MET A 24 -5.24 -26.94 31.31
N GLY A 25 -5.75 -27.72 30.35
CA GLY A 25 -4.93 -28.41 29.35
C GLY A 25 -4.12 -27.43 28.47
N LEU A 26 -4.76 -26.35 28.02
CA LEU A 26 -4.09 -25.26 27.29
C LEU A 26 -3.05 -24.52 28.13
N LYS A 27 -3.26 -24.42 29.45
CA LYS A 27 -2.30 -23.81 30.38
C LYS A 27 -1.10 -24.72 30.67
N MET A 28 -1.27 -26.05 30.60
CA MET A 28 -0.22 -27.05 30.73
C MET A 28 0.66 -27.19 29.46
N LEU A 29 0.15 -26.76 28.31
CA LEU A 29 0.89 -26.75 27.03
C LEU A 29 1.78 -25.51 26.85
N ARG A 30 1.85 -24.60 27.85
CA ARG A 30 2.84 -23.51 27.88
C ARG A 30 4.18 -24.03 28.43
N PRO A 31 5.28 -23.99 27.67
CA PRO A 31 6.61 -24.30 28.20
C PRO A 31 7.03 -23.24 29.24
N ASN A 32 7.48 -23.68 30.41
CA ASN A 32 8.07 -22.82 31.43
C ASN A 32 9.51 -22.43 31.08
N LYS A 33 9.69 -21.12 30.85
CA LYS A 33 10.82 -20.21 31.15
C LYS A 33 12.25 -20.46 30.60
N ALA A 34 12.74 -19.43 29.90
CA ALA A 34 14.01 -18.74 30.17
C ALA A 34 13.77 -17.22 29.91
N THR A 35 13.46 -16.40 30.92
CA THR A 35 14.31 -15.51 31.77
C THR A 35 14.31 -14.05 31.30
N PHE A 36 14.05 -13.13 32.26
CA PHE A 36 13.92 -11.66 32.20
C PHE A 36 12.63 -11.10 31.57
N GLY A 37 11.78 -10.33 32.25
CA GLY A 37 11.76 -9.81 33.61
C GLY A 37 10.83 -8.60 33.65
N ASP A 38 9.63 -8.74 34.22
CA ASP A 38 8.86 -7.69 34.91
C ASP A 38 7.65 -8.40 35.57
N PRO A 39 7.11 -7.94 36.71
CA PRO A 39 6.27 -6.74 36.65
C PRO A 39 6.27 -5.84 37.90
N PHE A 40 6.18 -4.53 37.65
CA PHE A 40 5.34 -3.57 38.37
C PHE A 40 4.50 -4.12 39.54
N GLU A 41 4.83 -3.70 40.77
CA GLU A 41 3.84 -3.19 41.74
C GLU A 41 4.47 -2.24 42.78
N LEU A 42 3.95 -1.01 42.76
CA LEU A 42 3.84 0.07 43.75
C LEU A 42 4.97 0.55 44.71
N GLU A 43 4.97 1.89 44.77
CA GLU A 43 5.26 2.80 45.90
C GLU A 43 6.70 3.22 46.20
N LEU A 44 7.03 4.47 45.84
CA LEU A 44 7.36 5.54 46.80
C LEU A 44 7.58 6.89 46.06
N LEU A 45 6.76 7.89 46.40
CA LEU A 45 6.97 9.31 46.08
C LEU A 45 8.18 9.87 46.87
N PRO A 46 8.70 11.03 46.43
CA PRO A 46 8.78 12.17 47.34
C PRO A 46 8.13 13.42 46.72
N GLU A 47 7.14 14.01 47.40
CA GLU A 47 7.28 15.24 48.18
C GLU A 47 7.27 16.54 47.34
N ILE A 48 6.10 17.16 47.21
CA ILE A 48 5.99 18.63 47.17
C ILE A 48 4.87 19.06 48.14
N ARG A 49 5.33 19.86 49.11
CA ARG A 49 4.65 20.53 50.22
C ARG A 49 3.20 20.99 49.98
N GLN A 50 2.39 20.67 50.98
CA GLN A 50 1.12 21.28 51.34
C GLN A 50 1.25 22.79 51.61
N ARG A 51 0.22 23.54 51.17
CA ARG A 51 -0.30 24.69 51.92
C ARG A 51 -1.82 24.61 51.90
N THR A 52 -2.40 24.09 52.97
CA THR A 52 -3.82 24.16 53.29
C THR A 52 -4.16 25.57 53.77
N HIS A 53 -5.32 26.10 53.38
CA HIS A 53 -6.33 26.55 54.34
C HIS A 53 -7.67 26.91 53.67
N LEU A 54 -8.70 26.19 54.15
CA LEU A 54 -10.04 26.63 54.53
C LEU A 54 -11.06 27.08 53.48
N THR A 55 -12.06 26.20 53.40
CA THR A 55 -13.48 26.40 53.10
C THR A 55 -14.12 27.66 53.70
N LYS A 56 -14.98 28.30 52.90
CA LYS A 56 -16.29 28.84 53.32
C LYS A 56 -17.17 29.04 52.08
N GLY A 57 -18.32 28.38 52.05
CA GLY A 57 -19.36 28.63 51.05
C GLY A 57 -20.17 29.88 51.36
N PHE A 58 -20.80 30.45 50.34
CA PHE A 58 -22.14 31.02 50.40
C PHE A 58 -22.70 31.25 48.98
N ASP A 59 -24.02 31.18 48.91
CA ASP A 59 -24.93 31.12 47.77
C ASP A 59 -24.98 32.32 46.80
N SER A 60 -25.70 32.05 45.70
CA SER A 60 -26.80 32.87 45.15
C SER A 60 -26.54 33.79 43.93
N GLN A 61 -27.05 33.30 42.79
CA GLN A 61 -28.00 33.91 41.85
C GLN A 61 -27.71 35.20 41.06
N LYS A 62 -28.34 35.18 39.85
CA LYS A 62 -28.72 36.25 38.90
C LYS A 62 -27.60 36.70 37.95
N SER A 63 -27.66 36.33 36.66
CA SER A 63 -28.54 36.84 35.59
C SER A 63 -28.47 38.35 35.46
N ASP A 64 -27.88 38.85 34.37
CA ASP A 64 -28.54 39.88 33.56
C ASP A 64 -27.96 39.99 32.15
N LYS A 65 -28.85 40.47 31.29
CA LYS A 65 -28.89 40.47 29.84
C LYS A 65 -28.52 41.88 29.32
N ILE A 66 -28.02 41.93 28.08
CA ILE A 66 -28.21 43.02 27.08
C ILE A 66 -27.43 44.33 27.33
N SER A 67 -26.55 44.73 26.39
CA SER A 67 -26.94 45.68 25.34
C SER A 67 -25.90 45.83 24.23
N SER A 68 -26.44 45.79 23.02
CA SER A 68 -25.87 46.30 21.78
C SER A 68 -25.93 47.83 21.77
N LYS A 69 -24.92 48.49 21.20
CA LYS A 69 -25.08 49.79 20.54
C LYS A 69 -23.96 50.07 19.56
N THR A 70 -24.35 50.08 18.30
CA THR A 70 -23.67 50.63 17.13
C THR A 70 -23.44 52.13 17.31
N ASN A 71 -22.26 52.63 16.92
CA ASN A 71 -22.08 54.05 16.58
C ASN A 71 -21.11 54.18 15.41
N ILE A 72 -21.64 54.58 14.26
CA ILE A 72 -20.92 55.05 13.08
C ILE A 72 -20.83 56.56 13.19
N LYS A 73 -19.61 57.12 13.10
CA LYS A 73 -19.23 58.38 12.43
C LYS A 73 -17.85 58.86 12.89
N ASN A 74 -16.82 58.72 12.05
CA ASN A 74 -16.18 59.85 11.36
C ASN A 74 -14.79 59.45 10.83
N LEU A 75 -14.67 59.62 9.52
CA LEU A 75 -13.45 59.61 8.71
C LEU A 75 -12.52 60.75 9.13
N LYS A 76 -11.24 60.45 9.40
CA LYS A 76 -10.12 61.32 9.03
C LYS A 76 -8.95 60.45 8.57
N THR A 77 -8.49 60.79 7.39
CA THR A 77 -7.45 60.15 6.59
C THR A 77 -6.08 60.50 7.14
N GLU A 78 -5.30 59.50 7.57
CA GLU A 78 -3.86 59.60 7.72
C GLU A 78 -3.23 58.42 6.96
N GLU A 79 -2.49 58.75 5.91
CA GLU A 79 -1.71 57.81 5.10
C GLU A 79 -0.56 57.24 5.94
N ILE A 80 -0.79 56.11 6.58
CA ILE A 80 0.29 55.26 7.08
C ILE A 80 0.74 54.39 5.91
N THR A 81 1.92 54.71 5.38
CA THR A 81 2.61 53.90 4.38
C THR A 81 3.02 52.57 5.03
N VAL A 82 2.14 51.57 4.97
CA VAL A 82 2.47 50.21 5.37
C VAL A 82 3.36 49.62 4.29
N LYS A 83 4.68 49.63 4.55
CA LYS A 83 5.63 48.76 3.86
C LYS A 83 5.06 47.35 3.92
N ALA A 84 4.69 46.81 2.76
CA ALA A 84 4.38 45.39 2.62
C ALA A 84 5.56 44.61 3.22
N SER A 85 5.30 43.91 4.31
CA SER A 85 6.20 42.88 4.80
C SER A 85 6.29 41.86 3.68
N VAL A 86 7.41 41.87 2.97
CA VAL A 86 7.82 40.77 2.10
C VAL A 86 7.71 39.52 2.97
N ALA A 87 6.64 38.75 2.75
CA ALA A 87 6.58 37.39 3.23
C ALA A 87 7.86 36.76 2.71
N SER A 88 8.76 36.41 3.61
CA SER A 88 9.99 35.71 3.27
C SER A 88 9.58 34.55 2.38
N GLU A 89 9.92 34.63 1.10
CA GLU A 89 9.83 33.51 0.19
C GLU A 89 10.49 32.35 0.92
N ALA A 90 9.71 31.30 1.16
CA ALA A 90 10.25 30.07 1.70
C ALA A 90 11.45 29.70 0.82
N HIS A 91 12.65 29.73 1.39
CA HIS A 91 13.82 29.14 0.77
C HIS A 91 13.40 27.79 0.18
N PRO A 92 13.83 27.42 -1.04
CA PRO A 92 13.52 26.12 -1.59
C PRO A 92 14.08 25.08 -0.63
N GLU A 93 13.21 24.53 0.24
CA GLU A 93 13.50 23.33 1.00
C GLU A 93 14.01 22.34 -0.03
N GLN A 94 15.29 21.95 0.10
CA GLN A 94 15.87 20.91 -0.73
C GLN A 94 14.96 19.70 -0.63
N LEU A 95 14.17 19.50 -1.68
CA LEU A 95 13.20 18.45 -1.74
C LEU A 95 13.90 17.12 -1.46
N PRO A 96 13.25 16.19 -0.72
CA PRO A 96 13.93 15.03 -0.22
C PRO A 96 14.39 14.15 -1.40
N PRO A 97 15.60 13.56 -1.31
CA PRO A 97 16.13 12.70 -2.36
C PRO A 97 15.26 11.46 -2.57
N LEU A 98 15.02 11.12 -3.83
CA LEU A 98 14.27 9.93 -4.23
C LEU A 98 14.96 8.63 -3.77
N ASN A 99 14.16 7.64 -3.40
CA ASN A 99 14.64 6.30 -3.10
C ASN A 99 14.26 5.31 -4.22
N TYR A 100 15.22 5.00 -5.10
CA TYR A 100 15.02 4.05 -6.22
C TYR A 100 14.91 2.57 -5.81
N TYR A 101 15.02 2.28 -4.51
CA TYR A 101 14.73 0.97 -3.91
C TYR A 101 13.33 0.92 -3.28
N LEU A 102 12.55 2.00 -3.40
CA LEU A 102 11.15 2.06 -2.99
C LEU A 102 10.28 2.17 -4.24
N HIS A 103 9.48 1.14 -4.48
CA HIS A 103 8.58 1.03 -5.62
C HIS A 103 7.14 1.25 -5.14
N VAL A 104 6.27 1.78 -6.00
CA VAL A 104 4.82 1.90 -5.70
C VAL A 104 4.00 1.41 -6.88
N PHE A 105 3.00 0.57 -6.64
CA PHE A 105 2.08 0.13 -7.68
C PHE A 105 1.17 1.29 -8.11
N TYR A 106 1.09 1.54 -9.41
CA TYR A 106 0.42 2.69 -10.00
C TYR A 106 -0.53 2.25 -11.12
N TYR A 107 -1.74 2.80 -11.13
CA TYR A 107 -2.81 2.43 -12.05
C TYR A 107 -3.18 3.61 -12.93
N SER A 108 -3.22 3.37 -14.24
CA SER A 108 -3.46 4.37 -15.29
C SER A 108 -4.82 4.20 -15.99
N TRP A 109 -5.77 3.53 -15.32
CA TRP A 109 -7.02 3.07 -15.92
C TRP A 109 -8.24 3.98 -15.66
N TYR A 110 -8.06 5.08 -14.93
CA TYR A 110 -9.18 5.95 -14.56
C TYR A 110 -9.55 6.86 -15.72
N GLY A 111 -10.84 7.00 -16.01
CA GLY A 111 -11.32 7.85 -17.10
C GLY A 111 -12.52 8.70 -16.72
N ASN A 112 -12.70 9.82 -17.40
CA ASN A 112 -13.85 10.71 -17.18
C ASN A 112 -14.41 11.29 -18.50
N PRO A 113 -15.63 11.84 -18.50
CA PRO A 113 -16.26 12.36 -19.72
C PRO A 113 -15.45 13.42 -20.47
N GLN A 114 -14.66 14.24 -19.76
CA GLN A 114 -13.89 15.32 -20.36
C GLN A 114 -12.72 14.83 -21.22
N PHE A 115 -12.01 13.79 -20.78
CA PHE A 115 -10.80 13.30 -21.47
C PHE A 115 -11.01 11.98 -22.20
N ASP A 116 -11.99 11.18 -21.78
CA ASP A 116 -12.22 9.81 -22.27
C ASP A 116 -13.64 9.61 -22.82
N GLY A 117 -14.49 10.64 -22.80
CA GLY A 117 -15.88 10.60 -23.30
C GLY A 117 -16.88 9.86 -22.40
N LYS A 118 -16.39 9.12 -21.39
CA LYS A 118 -17.19 8.41 -20.38
C LYS A 118 -16.37 8.24 -19.09
N TYR A 119 -17.03 7.91 -18.00
CA TYR A 119 -16.33 7.37 -16.84
C TYR A 119 -15.79 5.97 -17.14
N ILE A 120 -14.59 5.69 -16.63
CA ILE A 120 -13.92 4.39 -16.70
C ILE A 120 -13.32 4.13 -15.32
N HIS A 121 -13.48 2.91 -14.79
CA HIS A 121 -13.16 2.50 -13.42
C HIS A 121 -13.93 3.24 -12.31
N TRP A 122 -14.21 4.54 -12.41
CA TRP A 122 -15.00 5.23 -11.39
C TRP A 122 -16.44 4.71 -11.31
N ASP A 123 -17.03 4.35 -12.44
CA ASP A 123 -18.36 3.73 -12.59
C ASP A 123 -18.31 2.19 -12.45
N HIS A 124 -17.37 1.67 -11.64
CA HIS A 124 -17.15 0.23 -11.49
C HIS A 124 -18.45 -0.51 -11.12
N PRO A 125 -18.69 -1.71 -11.66
CA PRO A 125 -19.80 -2.55 -11.20
C PRO A 125 -19.55 -3.12 -9.80
N VAL A 126 -20.62 -3.32 -9.03
CA VAL A 126 -20.56 -4.15 -7.82
C VAL A 126 -20.42 -5.61 -8.23
N LEU A 127 -19.32 -6.24 -7.84
CA LEU A 127 -18.95 -7.60 -8.24
C LEU A 127 -19.79 -8.65 -7.50
N SER A 128 -20.29 -9.61 -8.27
CA SER A 128 -21.00 -10.75 -7.74
C SER A 128 -20.06 -11.69 -7.00
N HIS A 129 -20.51 -12.23 -5.88
CA HIS A 129 -19.86 -13.38 -5.26
C HIS A 129 -20.10 -14.64 -6.12
N TRP A 130 -19.15 -15.55 -6.14
CA TRP A 130 -19.25 -16.81 -6.91
C TRP A 130 -20.41 -17.70 -6.44
N ASP A 131 -20.73 -17.68 -5.14
CA ASP A 131 -21.96 -18.29 -4.58
C ASP A 131 -23.18 -17.37 -4.80
N PRO A 132 -24.16 -17.76 -5.65
CA PRO A 132 -25.35 -16.96 -5.94
C PRO A 132 -26.20 -16.64 -4.70
N ARG A 133 -26.14 -17.48 -3.65
CA ARG A 133 -26.89 -17.28 -2.40
C ARG A 133 -26.35 -16.10 -1.59
N ILE A 134 -25.05 -15.83 -1.72
CA ILE A 134 -24.39 -14.67 -1.10
C ILE A 134 -24.65 -13.44 -1.95
N THR A 135 -24.51 -13.53 -3.27
CA THR A 135 -24.75 -12.42 -4.21
C THR A 135 -26.12 -11.78 -4.07
N LYS A 136 -27.17 -12.58 -3.83
CA LYS A 136 -28.54 -12.06 -3.63
C LYS A 136 -28.69 -11.13 -2.42
N LYS A 137 -27.74 -11.14 -1.47
CA LYS A 137 -27.77 -10.31 -0.26
C LYS A 137 -27.20 -8.91 -0.45
N TYR A 138 -26.55 -8.65 -1.59
CA TYR A 138 -25.79 -7.43 -1.83
C TYR A 138 -26.36 -6.60 -2.98
N PRO A 139 -26.11 -5.28 -2.97
CA PRO A 139 -26.48 -4.40 -4.08
C PRO A 139 -25.88 -4.89 -5.40
N LYS A 140 -26.55 -4.53 -6.50
CA LYS A 140 -26.10 -4.76 -7.87
C LYS A 140 -26.13 -3.44 -8.62
N GLY A 141 -25.41 -3.40 -9.73
CA GLY A 141 -25.35 -2.24 -10.61
C GLY A 141 -23.95 -1.64 -10.64
N LYS A 142 -23.87 -0.45 -11.21
CA LYS A 142 -22.66 0.36 -11.31
C LYS A 142 -22.76 1.57 -10.40
N HIS A 143 -21.61 2.01 -9.91
CA HIS A 143 -21.48 3.32 -9.29
C HIS A 143 -21.80 4.44 -10.29
N ASN A 144 -22.30 5.59 -9.82
CA ASN A 144 -22.65 6.75 -10.66
C ASN A 144 -21.80 8.00 -10.34
N PRO A 145 -20.61 8.15 -10.96
CA PRO A 145 -19.75 9.31 -10.76
C PRO A 145 -20.40 10.61 -11.28
N PRO A 146 -19.99 11.80 -10.77
CA PRO A 146 -18.81 12.01 -9.93
C PRO A 146 -19.04 11.77 -8.43
N ASP A 147 -20.29 11.69 -7.98
CA ASP A 147 -20.62 11.69 -6.54
C ASP A 147 -20.66 10.30 -5.91
N ASP A 148 -20.99 9.27 -6.69
CA ASP A 148 -20.92 7.86 -6.29
C ASP A 148 -19.86 7.16 -7.15
N ILE A 149 -18.67 6.97 -6.60
CA ILE A 149 -17.56 6.25 -7.24
C ILE A 149 -17.34 4.88 -6.59
N GLY A 150 -16.79 3.93 -7.36
CA GLY A 150 -16.36 2.60 -6.90
C GLY A 150 -15.15 2.61 -5.98
N SER A 151 -15.20 3.39 -4.90
CA SER A 151 -14.20 3.44 -3.83
C SER A 151 -14.88 3.70 -2.48
N ARG A 152 -14.17 3.38 -1.40
CA ARG A 152 -14.57 3.79 -0.04
C ARG A 152 -13.94 5.10 0.42
N PHE A 153 -12.98 5.63 -0.33
CA PHE A 153 -12.37 6.95 -0.14
C PHE A 153 -12.66 7.84 -1.36
N TYR A 154 -12.44 9.15 -1.24
CA TYR A 154 -12.64 10.08 -2.36
C TYR A 154 -11.34 10.84 -2.69
N PRO A 155 -10.85 10.83 -3.95
CA PRO A 155 -9.62 11.51 -4.33
C PRO A 155 -9.70 13.03 -4.16
N GLU A 156 -8.59 13.67 -3.76
CA GLU A 156 -8.44 15.14 -3.80
C GLU A 156 -8.63 15.69 -5.22
N LEU A 157 -8.25 14.91 -6.23
CA LEU A 157 -8.41 15.22 -7.66
C LEU A 157 -9.80 14.87 -8.23
N GLY A 158 -10.74 14.39 -7.41
CA GLY A 158 -12.06 13.94 -7.84
C GLY A 158 -12.02 12.68 -8.72
N SER A 159 -13.08 12.43 -9.50
CA SER A 159 -13.11 11.36 -10.51
C SER A 159 -12.30 11.75 -11.75
N TYR A 160 -10.98 11.81 -11.56
CA TYR A 160 -10.01 12.28 -12.54
C TYR A 160 -9.86 11.32 -13.74
N SER A 161 -9.23 11.81 -14.82
CA SER A 161 -8.76 10.97 -15.91
C SER A 161 -7.25 10.71 -15.76
N SER A 162 -6.83 9.45 -15.91
CA SER A 162 -5.43 9.06 -16.02
C SER A 162 -4.77 9.55 -17.31
N ARG A 163 -5.55 10.02 -18.30
CA ARG A 163 -5.09 10.62 -19.55
C ARG A 163 -4.87 12.13 -19.44
N ASP A 164 -5.38 12.77 -18.38
CA ASP A 164 -5.15 14.20 -18.12
C ASP A 164 -3.67 14.43 -17.72
N PRO A 165 -2.88 15.18 -18.53
CA PRO A 165 -1.48 15.43 -18.22
C PRO A 165 -1.25 16.17 -16.91
N SER A 166 -2.22 16.96 -16.42
CA SER A 166 -2.14 17.69 -15.16
C SER A 166 -2.30 16.77 -13.94
N VAL A 167 -3.13 15.73 -14.09
CA VAL A 167 -3.31 14.65 -13.10
C VAL A 167 -2.02 13.83 -12.99
N ILE A 168 -1.47 13.36 -14.14
CA ILE A 168 -0.20 12.63 -14.16
C ILE A 168 0.91 13.46 -13.51
N GLU A 169 1.00 14.76 -13.84
CA GLU A 169 1.98 15.66 -13.25
C GLU A 169 1.79 15.82 -11.73
N THR A 170 0.55 15.90 -11.25
CA THR A 170 0.26 15.94 -9.83
C THR A 170 0.63 14.63 -9.14
N HIS A 171 0.41 13.48 -9.77
CA HIS A 171 0.84 12.18 -9.25
C HIS A 171 2.36 12.10 -9.11
N MET A 172 3.11 12.56 -10.12
CA MET A 172 4.58 12.62 -10.05
C MET A 172 5.05 13.50 -8.88
N LYS A 173 4.43 14.68 -8.68
CA LYS A 173 4.71 15.54 -7.52
C LYS A 173 4.42 14.85 -6.18
N GLN A 174 3.31 14.10 -6.08
CA GLN A 174 2.96 13.37 -4.87
C GLN A 174 3.98 12.25 -4.57
N MET A 175 4.32 11.42 -5.56
CA MET A 175 5.33 10.36 -5.42
C MET A 175 6.72 10.91 -5.07
N TYR A 176 7.11 12.00 -5.74
CA TYR A 176 8.34 12.72 -5.44
C TYR A 176 8.34 13.26 -4.01
N SER A 177 7.22 13.84 -3.56
CA SER A 177 7.06 14.28 -2.17
C SER A 177 7.10 13.10 -1.18
N ALA A 178 6.76 11.88 -1.58
CA ALA A 178 6.86 10.70 -0.73
C ALA A 178 8.27 10.05 -0.76
N SER A 179 9.24 10.64 -1.46
CA SER A 179 10.58 10.09 -1.69
C SER A 179 10.55 8.70 -2.35
N ILE A 180 9.54 8.43 -3.19
CA ILE A 180 9.42 7.18 -3.96
C ILE A 180 10.16 7.37 -5.28
N GLY A 181 11.10 6.50 -5.60
CA GLY A 181 11.89 6.64 -6.83
C GLY A 181 11.32 5.92 -8.05
N VAL A 182 10.45 4.92 -7.86
CA VAL A 182 9.97 4.06 -8.94
C VAL A 182 8.46 3.84 -8.83
N LEU A 183 7.74 4.10 -9.93
CA LEU A 183 6.36 3.65 -10.09
C LEU A 183 6.32 2.35 -10.91
N ALA A 184 5.67 1.33 -10.36
CA ALA A 184 5.39 0.06 -11.01
C ALA A 184 4.01 0.15 -11.67
N LEU A 185 4.02 0.46 -12.97
CA LEU A 185 2.82 0.72 -13.76
C LEU A 185 2.09 -0.59 -14.06
N SER A 186 0.84 -0.72 -13.60
CA SER A 186 -0.07 -1.78 -14.01
C SER A 186 -0.22 -1.73 -15.54
N TRP A 187 0.04 -2.86 -16.19
CA TRP A 187 0.17 -2.93 -17.64
C TRP A 187 -0.51 -4.17 -18.22
N TYR A 188 -1.30 -3.90 -19.27
CA TYR A 188 -1.84 -4.88 -20.21
C TYR A 188 -1.19 -4.68 -21.58
N PRO A 189 -1.06 -5.74 -22.41
CA PRO A 189 -0.63 -5.61 -23.79
C PRO A 189 -1.48 -4.61 -24.58
N PRO A 190 -0.94 -4.02 -25.66
CA PRO A 190 -1.71 -3.16 -26.54
C PRO A 190 -3.04 -3.81 -26.94
N ASP A 191 -4.09 -3.01 -26.99
CA ASP A 191 -5.46 -3.42 -27.32
C ASP A 191 -6.12 -4.39 -26.33
N LEU A 192 -5.45 -4.73 -25.22
CA LEU A 192 -6.02 -5.47 -24.09
C LEU A 192 -6.21 -4.55 -22.89
N ASN A 193 -7.11 -4.96 -22.01
CA ASN A 193 -7.48 -4.24 -20.79
C ASN A 193 -8.01 -5.22 -19.73
N ASP A 194 -8.15 -4.74 -18.50
CA ASP A 194 -8.88 -5.48 -17.48
C ASP A 194 -10.39 -5.53 -17.82
N GLU A 195 -11.14 -6.36 -17.12
CA GLU A 195 -12.56 -6.59 -17.41
C GLU A 195 -13.45 -5.34 -17.27
N ASN A 196 -12.99 -4.29 -16.57
CA ASN A 196 -13.77 -3.08 -16.27
C ASN A 196 -13.16 -1.79 -16.84
N GLY A 197 -12.06 -1.89 -17.59
CA GLY A 197 -11.33 -0.75 -18.15
C GLY A 197 -11.28 -0.72 -19.68
N GLU A 198 -10.31 0.06 -20.18
CA GLU A 198 -10.01 0.26 -21.60
C GLU A 198 -8.48 0.17 -21.80
N PRO A 199 -7.96 -0.06 -23.03
CA PRO A 199 -6.53 -0.20 -23.25
C PRO A 199 -5.70 1.01 -22.79
N THR A 200 -4.67 0.76 -21.97
CA THR A 200 -3.87 1.81 -21.31
C THR A 200 -2.44 1.96 -21.84
N ASP A 201 -1.93 1.04 -22.67
CA ASP A 201 -0.54 1.09 -23.18
C ASP A 201 -0.23 2.41 -23.92
N ASN A 202 -1.23 3.03 -24.56
CA ASN A 202 -1.06 4.31 -25.24
C ASN A 202 -0.74 5.48 -24.30
N LEU A 203 -0.95 5.34 -22.98
CA LEU A 203 -0.59 6.34 -21.96
C LEU A 203 0.87 6.23 -21.51
N VAL A 204 1.53 5.10 -21.76
CA VAL A 204 2.89 4.82 -21.25
C VAL A 204 3.90 5.89 -21.67
N PRO A 205 3.95 6.38 -22.94
CA PRO A 205 4.87 7.45 -23.32
C PRO A 205 4.70 8.74 -22.48
N THR A 206 3.46 9.20 -22.29
CA THR A 206 3.17 10.40 -21.50
C THR A 206 3.55 10.22 -20.03
N ILE A 207 3.28 9.04 -19.46
CA ILE A 207 3.67 8.72 -18.08
C ILE A 207 5.20 8.73 -17.93
N LEU A 208 5.92 8.17 -18.90
CA LEU A 208 7.38 8.18 -18.94
C LEU A 208 7.94 9.61 -19.01
N ASP A 209 7.42 10.46 -19.90
CA ASP A 209 7.83 11.87 -20.02
C ASP A 209 7.64 12.63 -18.71
N LYS A 210 6.45 12.48 -18.11
CA LYS A 210 6.13 13.13 -16.82
C LYS A 210 6.99 12.58 -15.68
N ALA A 211 7.24 11.27 -15.63
CA ALA A 211 8.14 10.68 -14.64
C ALA A 211 9.57 11.24 -14.78
N HIS A 212 10.07 11.37 -16.02
CA HIS A 212 11.40 11.92 -16.28
C HIS A 212 11.55 13.36 -15.77
N LYS A 213 10.53 14.20 -15.98
CA LYS A 213 10.50 15.59 -15.49
C LYS A 213 10.73 15.69 -13.97
N TYR A 214 10.32 14.68 -13.21
CA TYR A 214 10.48 14.61 -11.75
C TYR A 214 11.58 13.61 -11.31
N ASN A 215 12.43 13.17 -12.25
CA ASN A 215 13.51 12.20 -12.04
C ASN A 215 13.04 10.84 -11.45
N LEU A 216 11.77 10.52 -11.60
CA LEU A 216 11.19 9.23 -11.25
C LEU A 216 11.52 8.20 -12.34
N LYS A 217 11.43 6.91 -11.98
CA LYS A 217 11.55 5.79 -12.92
C LYS A 217 10.24 5.02 -13.03
N VAL A 218 10.03 4.39 -14.18
CA VAL A 218 8.87 3.57 -14.48
C VAL A 218 9.31 2.14 -14.75
N THR A 219 8.75 1.20 -13.99
CA THR A 219 8.87 -0.24 -14.22
C THR A 219 7.48 -0.81 -14.49
N PHE A 220 7.37 -2.05 -14.97
CA PHE A 220 6.09 -2.62 -15.39
C PHE A 220 5.60 -3.71 -14.44
N HIS A 221 4.33 -3.62 -14.08
CA HIS A 221 3.58 -4.63 -13.34
C HIS A 221 2.63 -5.31 -14.32
N ILE A 222 3.04 -6.47 -14.81
CA ILE A 222 2.35 -7.21 -15.87
C ILE A 222 1.17 -7.94 -15.28
N GLU A 223 -0.02 -7.50 -15.67
CA GLU A 223 -1.30 -8.03 -15.22
C GLU A 223 -1.63 -9.39 -15.85
N PRO A 224 -2.56 -10.17 -15.29
CA PRO A 224 -3.06 -11.39 -15.90
C PRO A 224 -4.00 -11.04 -17.05
N TYR A 225 -3.47 -11.04 -18.28
CA TYR A 225 -4.29 -10.96 -19.49
C TYR A 225 -4.65 -12.35 -20.02
N LYS A 226 -5.71 -12.40 -20.84
CA LYS A 226 -6.23 -13.65 -21.41
C LYS A 226 -5.12 -14.44 -22.11
N ASN A 227 -5.02 -15.73 -21.77
CA ASN A 227 -4.05 -16.68 -22.32
C ASN A 227 -2.57 -16.29 -22.12
N ARG A 228 -2.22 -15.50 -21.10
CA ARG A 228 -0.81 -15.18 -20.79
C ARG A 228 0.04 -16.45 -20.61
N ASP A 229 1.08 -16.57 -21.44
CA ASP A 229 1.99 -17.70 -21.48
C ASP A 229 3.42 -17.25 -21.80
N ASP A 230 4.35 -18.20 -21.86
CA ASP A 230 5.76 -17.97 -22.17
C ASP A 230 5.98 -17.27 -23.53
N LYS A 231 5.21 -17.66 -24.55
CA LYS A 231 5.37 -17.15 -25.92
C LYS A 231 4.91 -15.70 -26.04
N ASN A 232 3.74 -15.36 -25.50
CA ASN A 232 3.26 -13.98 -25.54
C ASN A 232 3.99 -13.10 -24.52
N MET A 233 4.46 -13.64 -23.40
CA MET A 233 5.35 -12.90 -22.50
C MET A 233 6.67 -12.52 -23.17
N TYR A 234 7.30 -13.42 -23.95
CA TYR A 234 8.47 -13.05 -24.76
C TYR A 234 8.18 -11.85 -25.67
N LYS A 235 7.08 -11.92 -26.43
CA LYS A 235 6.67 -10.83 -27.34
C LYS A 235 6.43 -9.51 -26.60
N ASN A 236 5.78 -9.57 -25.44
CA ASN A 236 5.44 -8.39 -24.65
C ASN A 236 6.66 -7.78 -23.96
N VAL A 237 7.59 -8.60 -23.46
CA VAL A 237 8.87 -8.13 -22.92
C VAL A 237 9.69 -7.45 -24.01
N LYS A 238 9.82 -8.09 -25.18
CA LYS A 238 10.46 -7.51 -26.36
C LYS A 238 9.81 -6.18 -26.74
N TYR A 239 8.48 -6.13 -26.82
CA TYR A 239 7.73 -4.92 -27.13
C TYR A 239 8.02 -3.78 -26.15
N ILE A 240 7.93 -4.04 -24.84
CA ILE A 240 8.17 -3.02 -23.81
C ILE A 240 9.60 -2.48 -23.89
N ILE A 241 10.60 -3.36 -24.04
CA ILE A 241 12.01 -2.96 -24.11
C ILE A 241 12.30 -2.22 -25.41
N ASP A 242 11.81 -2.70 -26.56
CA ASP A 242 12.02 -2.04 -27.85
C ASP A 242 11.36 -0.65 -27.88
N LYS A 243 10.12 -0.55 -27.41
CA LYS A 243 9.33 0.69 -27.48
C LYS A 243 9.71 1.72 -26.42
N TYR A 244 10.02 1.28 -25.20
CA TYR A 244 10.21 2.17 -24.06
C TYR A 244 11.61 2.12 -23.45
N GLY A 245 12.42 1.10 -23.75
CA GLY A 245 13.69 0.84 -23.09
C GLY A 245 14.74 1.94 -23.25
N ASN A 246 14.65 2.76 -24.30
CA ASN A 246 15.55 3.89 -24.54
C ASN A 246 15.13 5.16 -23.78
N HIS A 247 13.93 5.19 -23.20
CA HIS A 247 13.45 6.36 -22.48
C HIS A 247 14.22 6.56 -21.15
N PRO A 248 14.65 7.79 -20.79
CA PRO A 248 15.46 8.03 -19.59
C PRO A 248 14.77 7.70 -18.26
N ALA A 249 13.43 7.70 -18.23
CA ALA A 249 12.64 7.23 -17.08
C ALA A 249 12.43 5.71 -17.04
N PHE A 250 12.80 4.94 -18.07
CA PHE A 250 12.65 3.49 -18.04
C PHE A 250 13.55 2.89 -16.96
N TYR A 251 12.95 2.15 -16.02
CA TYR A 251 13.67 1.62 -14.87
C TYR A 251 14.61 0.50 -15.25
N ARG A 252 15.85 0.59 -14.75
CA ARG A 252 16.79 -0.52 -14.71
C ARG A 252 17.38 -0.64 -13.32
N TYR A 253 17.33 -1.84 -12.75
CA TYR A 253 17.97 -2.14 -11.49
C TYR A 253 19.46 -2.43 -11.73
N LYS A 254 20.33 -1.75 -10.97
CA LYS A 254 21.77 -2.02 -10.97
C LYS A 254 22.05 -3.26 -10.11
N THR A 255 22.38 -4.37 -10.73
CA THR A 255 22.76 -5.62 -10.07
C THR A 255 24.14 -5.53 -9.44
N LYS A 256 24.48 -6.50 -8.57
CA LYS A 256 25.77 -6.53 -7.85
C LYS A 256 26.97 -6.62 -8.78
N ASN A 257 26.83 -7.26 -9.95
CA ASN A 257 27.86 -7.37 -10.98
C ASN A 257 27.93 -6.16 -11.93
N GLY A 258 27.16 -5.09 -11.67
CA GLY A 258 27.23 -3.84 -12.42
C GLY A 258 26.26 -3.73 -13.61
N ASN A 259 25.57 -4.82 -13.98
CA ASN A 259 24.58 -4.78 -15.06
C ASN A 259 23.36 -3.94 -14.64
N ALA A 260 22.76 -3.23 -15.61
CA ALA A 260 21.52 -2.50 -15.41
C ALA A 260 20.40 -3.23 -16.16
N LEU A 261 19.56 -3.97 -15.44
CA LEU A 261 18.52 -4.81 -16.04
C LEU A 261 17.12 -4.21 -15.83
N PRO A 262 16.23 -4.24 -16.86
CA PRO A 262 14.80 -3.97 -16.68
C PRO A 262 14.20 -4.83 -15.56
N MET A 263 13.06 -4.42 -14.99
CA MET A 263 12.35 -5.21 -13.99
C MET A 263 10.86 -5.34 -14.32
N PHE A 264 10.34 -6.55 -14.19
CA PHE A 264 8.94 -6.89 -14.44
C PHE A 264 8.35 -7.60 -13.21
N TYR A 265 7.34 -6.99 -12.60
CA TYR A 265 6.51 -7.67 -11.61
C TYR A 265 5.44 -8.47 -12.35
N ILE A 266 5.27 -9.76 -12.04
CA ILE A 266 4.29 -10.61 -12.72
C ILE A 266 3.15 -10.91 -11.74
N TYR A 267 2.02 -10.21 -11.89
CA TYR A 267 0.83 -10.45 -11.05
C TYR A 267 0.21 -11.80 -11.36
N ASP A 268 -0.19 -12.54 -10.33
CA ASP A 268 -0.73 -13.91 -10.47
C ASP A 268 0.13 -14.84 -11.33
N SER A 269 1.46 -14.74 -11.18
CA SER A 269 2.43 -15.59 -11.89
C SER A 269 2.19 -17.10 -11.71
N TYR A 270 1.53 -17.50 -10.62
CA TYR A 270 1.20 -18.89 -10.32
C TYR A 270 0.12 -19.49 -11.24
N ILE A 271 -0.61 -18.69 -12.03
CA ILE A 271 -1.58 -19.19 -13.03
C ILE A 271 -0.86 -19.95 -14.15
N THR A 272 0.29 -19.43 -14.61
CA THR A 272 1.11 -20.07 -15.64
C THR A 272 2.05 -21.09 -14.99
N ALA A 273 2.07 -22.32 -15.51
CA ALA A 273 2.87 -23.40 -14.93
C ALA A 273 4.38 -23.10 -14.93
N SER A 274 5.11 -23.60 -13.94
CA SER A 274 6.56 -23.37 -13.81
C SER A 274 7.37 -23.84 -15.03
N GLN A 275 6.95 -24.92 -15.71
CA GLN A 275 7.61 -25.42 -16.92
C GLN A 275 7.49 -24.43 -18.08
N LYS A 276 6.37 -23.71 -18.17
CA LYS A 276 6.18 -22.65 -19.16
C LYS A 276 7.10 -21.47 -18.85
N TRP A 277 7.12 -21.02 -17.60
CA TRP A 277 8.06 -19.98 -17.19
C TRP A 277 9.52 -20.35 -17.47
N ALA A 278 9.90 -21.60 -17.22
CA ALA A 278 11.25 -22.07 -17.48
C ALA A 278 11.66 -21.94 -18.97
N ASN A 279 10.74 -22.11 -19.91
CA ASN A 279 11.04 -21.90 -21.33
C ASN A 279 11.53 -20.47 -21.63
N LEU A 280 11.08 -19.49 -20.85
CA LEU A 280 11.41 -18.08 -21.02
C LEU A 280 12.55 -17.63 -20.12
N LEU A 281 12.57 -18.09 -18.86
CA LEU A 281 13.39 -17.49 -17.79
C LEU A 281 14.61 -18.31 -17.37
N THR A 282 14.80 -19.54 -17.86
CA THR A 282 16.05 -20.28 -17.65
C THR A 282 16.97 -20.16 -18.85
N SER A 283 18.28 -20.27 -18.64
CA SER A 283 19.28 -20.20 -19.72
C SER A 283 19.12 -21.31 -20.77
N SER A 284 18.60 -22.47 -20.38
CA SER A 284 18.29 -23.60 -21.27
C SER A 284 16.87 -23.59 -21.84
N GLY A 285 16.08 -22.54 -21.54
CA GLY A 285 14.71 -22.39 -22.01
C GLY A 285 14.64 -22.26 -23.53
N SER A 286 13.62 -22.90 -24.14
CA SER A 286 13.43 -22.90 -25.60
C SER A 286 13.20 -21.51 -26.23
N GLN A 287 12.83 -20.52 -25.42
CA GLN A 287 12.63 -19.12 -25.82
C GLN A 287 13.29 -18.17 -24.82
N SER A 288 14.46 -18.58 -24.29
CA SER A 288 15.10 -17.85 -23.22
C SER A 288 15.37 -16.39 -23.58
N ILE A 289 15.04 -15.48 -22.66
CA ILE A 289 15.49 -14.08 -22.71
C ILE A 289 16.85 -13.88 -22.06
N ARG A 290 17.37 -14.89 -21.35
CA ARG A 290 18.64 -14.79 -20.61
C ARG A 290 19.81 -14.58 -21.56
N ASN A 291 20.72 -13.68 -21.20
CA ASN A 291 21.86 -13.29 -22.05
C ASN A 291 21.46 -12.77 -23.45
N SER A 292 20.26 -12.21 -23.57
CA SER A 292 19.78 -11.55 -24.79
C SER A 292 19.60 -10.04 -24.55
N PRO A 293 19.36 -9.23 -25.60
CA PRO A 293 18.98 -7.82 -25.44
C PRO A 293 17.70 -7.60 -24.61
N TYR A 294 16.92 -8.66 -24.38
CA TYR A 294 15.67 -8.65 -23.64
C TYR A 294 15.78 -9.24 -22.24
N ASP A 295 17.01 -9.49 -21.75
CA ASP A 295 17.23 -9.97 -20.39
C ASP A 295 16.75 -8.94 -19.36
N ALA A 296 16.12 -9.42 -18.29
CA ALA A 296 15.46 -8.60 -17.28
C ALA A 296 15.24 -9.38 -15.97
N LEU A 297 14.93 -8.66 -14.90
CA LEU A 297 14.56 -9.24 -13.61
C LEU A 297 13.05 -9.49 -13.56
N PHE A 298 12.64 -10.74 -13.41
CA PHE A 298 11.25 -11.16 -13.29
C PHE A 298 10.92 -11.50 -11.84
N ILE A 299 9.96 -10.77 -11.26
CA ILE A 299 9.58 -10.88 -9.86
C ILE A 299 8.20 -11.55 -9.76
N ALA A 300 8.15 -12.75 -9.21
CA ALA A 300 6.94 -13.57 -9.10
C ALA A 300 6.09 -13.21 -7.86
N LEU A 301 4.77 -13.34 -7.97
CA LEU A 301 3.86 -13.19 -6.84
C LEU A 301 3.85 -14.48 -5.99
N LEU A 302 4.18 -14.36 -4.71
CA LEU A 302 4.04 -15.44 -3.74
C LEU A 302 2.74 -15.31 -2.94
N VAL A 303 1.77 -16.16 -3.25
CA VAL A 303 0.49 -16.29 -2.50
C VAL A 303 0.62 -17.34 -1.41
N ASP A 304 0.77 -18.61 -1.80
CA ASP A 304 0.89 -19.74 -0.88
C ASP A 304 2.34 -20.14 -0.66
N LYS A 305 2.61 -20.68 0.53
CA LYS A 305 3.90 -21.25 0.93
C LYS A 305 4.45 -22.28 -0.08
N LYS A 306 3.58 -23.02 -0.78
CA LYS A 306 3.94 -24.06 -1.76
C LYS A 306 4.45 -23.48 -3.09
N HIS A 307 4.06 -22.25 -3.45
CA HIS A 307 4.40 -21.66 -4.75
C HIS A 307 5.91 -21.38 -4.89
N ARG A 308 6.65 -21.22 -3.78
CA ARG A 308 8.09 -20.88 -3.78
C ARG A 308 8.96 -21.81 -4.63
N TYR A 309 8.68 -23.13 -4.65
CA TYR A 309 9.44 -24.08 -5.48
C TYR A 309 8.99 -24.07 -6.95
N GLY A 310 7.75 -23.66 -7.23
CA GLY A 310 7.30 -23.37 -8.59
C GLY A 310 8.00 -22.12 -9.15
N ILE A 311 8.16 -21.10 -8.32
CA ILE A 311 8.89 -19.86 -8.64
C ILE A 311 10.36 -20.18 -8.97
N LEU A 312 11.05 -20.93 -8.09
CA LEU A 312 12.44 -21.34 -8.31
C LEU A 312 12.59 -22.14 -9.62
N ARG A 313 11.76 -23.18 -9.82
CA ARG A 313 11.79 -24.00 -11.04
C ARG A 313 11.42 -23.20 -12.30
N GLY A 314 10.65 -22.13 -12.14
CA GLY A 314 10.26 -21.24 -13.23
C GLY A 314 11.37 -20.31 -13.68
N GLY A 315 12.48 -20.17 -12.95
CA GLY A 315 13.61 -19.32 -13.31
C GLY A 315 13.43 -17.83 -12.99
N PHE A 316 12.49 -17.48 -12.11
CA PHE A 316 12.29 -16.10 -11.66
C PHE A 316 13.49 -15.58 -10.85
N ASP A 317 13.70 -14.27 -10.88
CA ASP A 317 14.81 -13.58 -10.19
C ASP A 317 14.41 -13.10 -8.78
N GLY A 318 13.12 -13.15 -8.44
CA GLY A 318 12.64 -12.65 -7.16
C GLY A 318 11.18 -12.95 -6.86
N ILE A 319 10.78 -12.53 -5.68
CA ILE A 319 9.46 -12.72 -5.08
C ILE A 319 8.95 -11.39 -4.54
N TYR A 320 7.68 -11.08 -4.80
CA TYR A 320 6.92 -10.03 -4.12
C TYR A 320 5.56 -10.55 -3.59
N THR A 321 4.88 -9.76 -2.76
CA THR A 321 3.73 -10.23 -1.97
C THR A 321 2.41 -9.50 -2.24
N TYR A 322 2.44 -8.37 -2.94
CA TYR A 322 1.34 -7.50 -3.36
C TYR A 322 0.34 -7.07 -2.28
N PHE A 323 -0.48 -7.98 -1.74
CA PHE A 323 -1.69 -7.63 -0.99
C PHE A 323 -1.41 -6.78 0.26
N ALA A 324 -2.17 -5.70 0.40
CA ALA A 324 -2.08 -4.77 1.55
C ALA A 324 -2.64 -5.35 2.86
N THR A 325 -3.43 -6.43 2.77
CA THR A 325 -4.06 -7.08 3.93
C THR A 325 -3.11 -8.10 4.57
N ASN A 326 -2.63 -7.77 5.77
CA ASN A 326 -1.90 -8.70 6.62
C ASN A 326 -2.82 -9.88 6.97
N GLY A 327 -2.35 -11.10 6.70
CA GLY A 327 -3.10 -12.33 6.93
C GLY A 327 -3.95 -12.81 5.74
N PHE A 328 -3.99 -12.08 4.61
CA PHE A 328 -4.79 -12.53 3.45
C PHE A 328 -4.17 -13.75 2.76
N THR A 329 -2.85 -13.76 2.57
CA THR A 329 -2.10 -14.89 2.01
C THR A 329 -0.90 -15.22 2.87
N TYR A 330 -0.23 -16.35 2.61
CA TYR A 330 1.04 -16.66 3.27
C TYR A 330 2.08 -15.56 3.00
N GLY A 331 2.14 -15.07 1.75
CA GLY A 331 3.07 -14.01 1.35
C GLY A 331 2.76 -12.65 1.96
N SER A 332 1.48 -12.27 2.11
CA SER A 332 1.11 -10.97 2.69
C SER A 332 1.11 -10.94 4.22
N SER A 333 1.39 -12.07 4.87
CA SER A 333 1.46 -12.18 6.33
C SER A 333 2.84 -11.85 6.87
N TYR A 334 2.96 -10.78 7.65
CA TYR A 334 4.25 -10.20 8.07
C TYR A 334 5.12 -11.20 8.86
N GLU A 335 4.49 -12.08 9.64
CA GLU A 335 5.14 -13.16 10.39
C GLU A 335 5.94 -14.16 9.52
N ASN A 336 5.66 -14.20 8.21
CA ASN A 336 6.34 -15.08 7.28
C ASN A 336 7.49 -14.42 6.54
N TRP A 337 7.64 -13.09 6.59
CA TRP A 337 8.63 -12.36 5.79
C TRP A 337 10.07 -12.72 6.11
N ALA A 338 10.40 -12.99 7.38
CA ALA A 338 11.73 -13.51 7.74
C ALA A 338 12.02 -14.88 7.09
N LYS A 339 11.02 -15.77 7.04
CA LYS A 339 11.13 -17.09 6.41
C LYS A 339 11.23 -17.00 4.89
N ILE A 340 10.49 -16.07 4.29
CA ILE A 340 10.54 -15.82 2.84
C ILE A 340 11.88 -15.21 2.45
N LYS A 341 12.37 -14.22 3.20
CA LYS A 341 13.71 -13.65 3.04
C LYS A 341 14.78 -14.73 3.13
N TYR A 342 14.74 -15.56 4.18
CA TYR A 342 15.67 -16.67 4.33
C TYR A 342 15.67 -17.60 3.12
N PHE A 343 14.49 -18.00 2.63
CA PHE A 343 14.38 -18.80 1.40
C PHE A 343 15.00 -18.08 0.20
N CYS A 344 14.71 -16.79 0.02
CA CYS A 344 15.25 -16.02 -1.09
C CYS A 344 16.79 -15.94 -1.04
N ASP A 345 17.37 -15.73 0.14
CA ASP A 345 18.83 -15.70 0.32
C ASP A 345 19.49 -17.04 -0.01
N GLN A 346 18.85 -18.17 0.35
CA GLN A 346 19.37 -19.51 0.04
C GLN A 346 19.40 -19.82 -1.46
N PHE A 347 18.56 -19.17 -2.26
CA PHE A 347 18.43 -19.43 -3.69
C PHE A 347 18.77 -18.23 -4.57
N ASP A 348 19.47 -17.23 -4.02
CA ASP A 348 19.84 -15.97 -4.69
C ASP A 348 18.68 -15.25 -5.39
N LEU A 349 17.50 -15.28 -4.75
CA LEU A 349 16.32 -14.56 -5.19
C LEU A 349 16.22 -13.20 -4.50
N MET A 350 15.66 -12.21 -5.19
CA MET A 350 15.30 -10.94 -4.57
C MET A 350 14.00 -11.10 -3.77
N PHE A 351 14.00 -10.72 -2.50
CA PHE A 351 12.75 -10.54 -1.73
C PHE A 351 12.31 -9.07 -1.75
N ILE A 352 11.09 -8.83 -2.23
CA ILE A 352 10.44 -7.52 -2.31
C ILE A 352 9.11 -7.55 -1.54
N PRO A 353 9.10 -7.32 -0.21
CA PRO A 353 7.85 -7.24 0.54
C PRO A 353 6.98 -6.08 0.04
N SER A 354 5.67 -6.32 -0.02
CA SER A 354 4.68 -5.31 -0.37
C SER A 354 3.93 -4.85 0.87
N VAL A 355 3.91 -3.53 1.09
CA VAL A 355 3.29 -2.88 2.26
C VAL A 355 2.12 -2.00 1.81
N GLY A 356 1.05 -1.93 2.59
CA GLY A 356 -0.09 -1.06 2.28
C GLY A 356 -0.63 -0.31 3.50
N PRO A 357 -1.30 0.85 3.29
CA PRO A 357 -1.77 1.70 4.37
C PRO A 357 -3.02 1.19 5.09
N GLY A 358 -3.70 0.21 4.49
CA GLY A 358 -4.92 -0.45 4.92
C GLY A 358 -5.57 -1.11 3.72
N TYR A 359 -6.78 -1.63 3.89
CA TYR A 359 -7.53 -2.27 2.81
C TYR A 359 -9.03 -2.16 3.09
N ILE A 360 -9.82 -1.80 2.09
CA ILE A 360 -11.29 -1.87 2.13
C ILE A 360 -11.85 -1.74 0.70
N ASP A 361 -12.38 -2.83 0.18
CA ASP A 361 -12.91 -2.93 -1.19
C ASP A 361 -14.45 -3.08 -1.24
N THR A 362 -15.13 -2.90 -0.10
CA THR A 362 -16.57 -3.21 0.05
C THR A 362 -17.50 -2.33 -0.78
N SER A 363 -16.98 -1.30 -1.45
CA SER A 363 -17.73 -0.56 -2.49
C SER A 363 -18.05 -1.48 -3.67
N ILE A 364 -17.05 -2.24 -4.15
CA ILE A 364 -17.17 -3.13 -5.31
C ILE A 364 -17.26 -4.61 -4.92
N ARG A 365 -16.79 -5.03 -3.74
CA ARG A 365 -16.88 -6.41 -3.22
C ARG A 365 -17.51 -6.42 -1.82
N PRO A 366 -18.82 -6.19 -1.70
CA PRO A 366 -19.47 -5.98 -0.40
C PRO A 366 -19.45 -7.22 0.51
N TRP A 367 -19.15 -8.39 -0.04
CA TRP A 367 -18.95 -9.66 0.68
C TRP A 367 -17.53 -9.83 1.27
N ASN A 368 -16.59 -8.94 0.96
CA ASN A 368 -15.17 -9.10 1.28
C ASN A 368 -14.74 -8.37 2.57
N SER A 369 -15.68 -8.01 3.44
CA SER A 369 -15.40 -7.20 4.64
C SER A 369 -14.44 -7.84 5.65
N HIS A 370 -14.27 -9.17 5.63
CA HIS A 370 -13.33 -9.90 6.48
C HIS A 370 -11.85 -9.55 6.19
N ASN A 371 -11.55 -9.10 4.96
CA ASN A 371 -10.23 -8.64 4.57
C ASN A 371 -9.99 -7.16 4.84
N THR A 372 -11.00 -6.41 5.30
CA THR A 372 -10.84 -5.00 5.67
C THR A 372 -9.78 -4.83 6.76
N ARG A 373 -8.92 -3.84 6.60
CA ARG A 373 -7.92 -3.40 7.57
C ARG A 373 -8.01 -1.88 7.71
N ASN A 374 -8.50 -1.44 8.87
CA ASN A 374 -8.55 -0.03 9.19
C ASN A 374 -7.14 0.56 9.21
N ARG A 375 -6.99 1.78 8.70
CA ARG A 375 -5.68 2.44 8.63
C ARG A 375 -5.13 2.88 9.99
N ILE A 376 -6.01 3.01 10.99
CA ILE A 376 -5.71 3.40 12.39
C ILE A 376 -4.78 4.63 12.40
N ASN A 377 -5.20 5.69 11.69
CA ASN A 377 -4.46 6.96 11.57
C ASN A 377 -2.98 6.79 11.15
N GLY A 378 -2.70 5.81 10.29
CA GLY A 378 -1.35 5.51 9.80
C GLY A 378 -0.63 4.38 10.55
N LYS A 379 -1.11 3.95 11.72
CA LYS A 379 -0.44 2.92 12.52
C LYS A 379 -0.36 1.57 11.81
N TYR A 380 -1.40 1.20 11.06
CA TYR A 380 -1.38 -0.03 10.25
C TYR A 380 -0.23 0.00 9.22
N TYR A 381 -0.07 1.15 8.55
CA TYR A 381 0.97 1.35 7.55
C TYR A 381 2.38 1.30 8.16
N GLU A 382 2.59 2.01 9.26
CA GLU A 382 3.88 2.03 9.95
C GLU A 382 4.27 0.64 10.48
N THR A 383 3.31 -0.15 10.95
CA THR A 383 3.57 -1.56 11.35
C THR A 383 4.03 -2.39 10.15
N ALA A 384 3.38 -2.24 8.99
CA ALA A 384 3.77 -2.93 7.76
C ALA A 384 5.19 -2.55 7.30
N LEU A 385 5.47 -1.24 7.27
CA LEU A 385 6.79 -0.71 6.91
C LEU A 385 7.86 -1.18 7.89
N SER A 386 7.58 -1.19 9.20
CA SER A 386 8.50 -1.72 10.21
C SER A 386 8.85 -3.18 9.97
N ALA A 387 7.84 -4.03 9.71
CA ALA A 387 8.06 -5.44 9.45
C ALA A 387 8.85 -5.67 8.15
N ALA A 388 8.62 -4.85 7.12
CA ALA A 388 9.35 -4.93 5.87
C ALA A 388 10.83 -4.58 6.07
N LEU A 389 11.13 -3.49 6.80
CA LEU A 389 12.51 -3.09 7.09
C LEU A 389 13.27 -4.16 7.89
N GLN A 390 12.62 -4.77 8.88
CA GLN A 390 13.21 -5.85 9.69
C GLN A 390 13.59 -7.10 8.88
N ALA A 391 12.98 -7.30 7.71
CA ALA A 391 13.35 -8.39 6.81
C ALA A 391 14.59 -8.08 5.93
N HIS A 392 15.22 -6.91 6.08
CA HIS A 392 16.37 -6.44 5.29
C HIS A 392 16.23 -6.65 3.77
N PRO A 393 15.16 -6.15 3.13
CA PRO A 393 14.86 -6.43 1.74
C PRO A 393 15.69 -5.57 0.77
N SER A 394 15.94 -6.08 -0.44
CA SER A 394 16.68 -5.32 -1.46
C SER A 394 15.88 -4.14 -2.02
N ILE A 395 14.55 -4.30 -2.08
CA ILE A 395 13.55 -3.33 -2.53
C ILE A 395 12.32 -3.48 -1.63
N ILE A 396 11.59 -2.39 -1.37
CA ILE A 396 10.24 -2.42 -0.79
C ILE A 396 9.26 -1.95 -1.84
N SER A 397 8.13 -2.64 -1.97
CA SER A 397 7.01 -2.21 -2.83
C SER A 397 5.85 -1.70 -1.97
N ILE A 398 5.17 -0.65 -2.43
CA ILE A 398 4.00 -0.07 -1.77
C ILE A 398 2.75 -0.40 -2.59
N THR A 399 1.78 -1.02 -1.95
CA THR A 399 0.43 -1.29 -2.45
C THR A 399 -0.53 -0.36 -1.74
N SER A 400 -0.88 0.79 -2.33
CA SER A 400 -0.57 1.26 -3.70
C SER A 400 -0.50 2.79 -3.76
N PHE A 401 -0.14 3.35 -4.92
CA PHE A 401 -0.31 4.79 -5.14
C PHE A 401 -1.79 5.13 -5.16
N ASN A 402 -2.55 4.52 -6.09
CA ASN A 402 -3.92 4.91 -6.43
C ASN A 402 -4.87 3.75 -6.76
N GLU A 403 -4.73 2.56 -6.15
CA GLU A 403 -5.76 1.51 -6.26
C GLU A 403 -6.96 1.86 -5.37
N TRP A 404 -7.79 2.79 -5.87
CA TRP A 404 -8.91 3.36 -5.13
C TRP A 404 -9.99 2.34 -4.83
N HIS A 405 -10.19 1.34 -5.68
CA HIS A 405 -11.23 0.32 -5.51
C HIS A 405 -11.01 -0.49 -4.23
N GLU A 406 -9.75 -0.78 -3.92
CA GLU A 406 -9.36 -1.60 -2.77
C GLU A 406 -9.02 -0.79 -1.51
N GLY A 407 -9.11 0.54 -1.60
CA GLY A 407 -8.83 1.40 -0.46
C GLY A 407 -7.38 1.32 0.03
N THR A 408 -6.44 0.96 -0.85
CA THR A 408 -5.00 0.80 -0.53
C THR A 408 -4.15 2.00 -0.94
N GLN A 409 -4.75 3.02 -1.55
CA GLN A 409 -4.07 4.19 -2.06
C GLN A 409 -3.36 5.02 -0.98
N ILE A 410 -2.16 5.50 -1.27
CA ILE A 410 -1.47 6.57 -0.51
C ILE A 410 -1.69 7.96 -1.11
N GLU A 411 -2.25 8.03 -2.32
CA GLU A 411 -2.71 9.29 -2.94
C GLU A 411 -3.64 10.05 -1.99
N ARG A 412 -3.62 11.38 -2.11
CA ARG A 412 -4.40 12.29 -1.28
C ARG A 412 -5.90 12.02 -1.40
N ALA A 413 -6.54 11.79 -0.26
CA ALA A 413 -7.99 11.65 -0.15
C ALA A 413 -8.58 12.78 0.70
N VAL A 414 -9.80 13.20 0.35
CA VAL A 414 -10.52 14.28 1.03
C VAL A 414 -11.84 13.79 1.63
N PRO A 415 -12.31 14.41 2.74
CA PRO A 415 -13.65 14.16 3.24
C PRO A 415 -14.70 14.49 2.17
N LYS A 416 -15.59 13.54 1.88
CA LYS A 416 -16.76 13.77 1.02
C LYS A 416 -17.99 13.12 1.60
N ARG A 417 -19.09 13.87 1.57
CA ARG A 417 -20.42 13.40 1.95
C ARG A 417 -21.40 13.78 0.85
N THR A 418 -22.21 12.82 0.42
CA THR A 418 -23.37 13.03 -0.43
C THR A 418 -24.64 12.73 0.39
N GLY A 419 -25.82 12.78 -0.24
CA GLY A 419 -27.07 12.45 0.46
C GLY A 419 -27.04 11.06 1.11
N ASN A 420 -26.46 10.07 0.42
CA ASN A 420 -26.51 8.66 0.83
C ASN A 420 -25.15 8.06 1.19
N ILE A 421 -24.04 8.73 0.89
CA ILE A 421 -22.70 8.18 1.04
C ILE A 421 -21.86 9.09 1.93
N VAL A 422 -21.23 8.49 2.94
CA VAL A 422 -20.12 9.10 3.69
C VAL A 422 -18.86 8.33 3.32
N TYR A 423 -17.96 8.99 2.60
CA TYR A 423 -16.65 8.42 2.25
C TYR A 423 -15.76 8.39 3.49
N LEU A 424 -14.91 7.37 3.57
CA LEU A 424 -13.79 7.37 4.50
C LEU A 424 -12.78 8.42 4.05
N ASP A 425 -12.03 8.94 5.02
CA ASP A 425 -11.02 9.96 4.81
C ASP A 425 -9.86 9.79 5.80
N TYR A 426 -8.92 10.72 5.78
CA TYR A 426 -7.70 10.64 6.57
C TYR A 426 -7.76 11.47 7.87
N ARG A 427 -8.94 12.00 8.24
CA ARG A 427 -9.08 12.80 9.46
C ARG A 427 -8.73 11.96 10.70
N PRO A 428 -8.12 12.59 11.73
CA PRO A 428 -7.94 14.05 11.91
C PRO A 428 -6.74 14.65 11.14
N HIS A 429 -6.03 13.87 10.33
CA HIS A 429 -4.86 14.33 9.59
C HIS A 429 -5.21 14.95 8.22
N LYS A 430 -4.20 15.57 7.59
CA LYS A 430 -4.28 16.15 6.25
C LYS A 430 -4.41 15.06 5.16
N PRO A 431 -4.91 15.40 3.96
CA PRO A 431 -4.90 14.51 2.80
C PRO A 431 -3.51 13.91 2.47
N SER A 432 -2.43 14.60 2.83
CA SER A 432 -1.04 14.19 2.62
C SER A 432 -0.47 13.16 3.60
N LEU A 433 -1.23 12.72 4.62
CA LEU A 433 -0.74 11.85 5.71
C LEU A 433 0.10 10.67 5.20
N TYR A 434 -0.41 9.90 4.22
CA TYR A 434 0.27 8.69 3.78
C TYR A 434 1.52 8.99 2.95
N LEU A 435 1.55 10.10 2.20
CA LEU A 435 2.75 10.55 1.50
C LEU A 435 3.85 10.96 2.50
N GLU A 436 3.48 11.65 3.59
CA GLU A 436 4.39 12.07 4.66
C GLU A 436 4.95 10.85 5.42
N LEU A 437 4.11 9.87 5.73
CA LEU A 437 4.56 8.60 6.33
C LEU A 437 5.48 7.85 5.37
N THR A 438 5.14 7.75 4.09
CA THR A 438 6.02 7.11 3.10
C THR A 438 7.38 7.79 3.04
N ARG A 439 7.44 9.13 3.03
CA ARG A 439 8.71 9.88 3.08
C ARG A 439 9.54 9.50 4.29
N LYS A 440 8.95 9.57 5.50
CA LYS A 440 9.62 9.21 6.77
C LYS A 440 10.26 7.82 6.71
N TRP A 441 9.51 6.84 6.21
CA TRP A 441 9.99 5.45 6.13
C TRP A 441 10.94 5.21 4.96
N SER A 442 10.79 5.92 3.85
CA SER A 442 11.73 5.91 2.73
C SER A 442 13.12 6.36 3.17
N GLU A 443 13.20 7.44 3.95
CA GLU A 443 14.45 7.96 4.50
C GLU A 443 15.11 6.97 5.48
N LYS A 444 14.31 6.38 6.36
CA LYS A 444 14.79 5.34 7.29
C LYS A 444 15.32 4.12 6.53
N TYR A 445 14.54 3.63 5.56
CA TYR A 445 14.91 2.49 4.73
C TYR A 445 16.21 2.73 3.98
N ARG A 446 16.37 3.91 3.36
CA ARG A 446 17.59 4.27 2.63
C ARG A 446 18.84 4.22 3.53
N LYS A 447 18.74 4.73 4.76
CA LYS A 447 19.84 4.70 5.74
C LYS A 447 20.19 3.27 6.16
N GLU A 448 19.20 2.47 6.55
CA GLU A 448 19.41 1.08 6.98
C GLU A 448 19.93 0.20 5.83
N ARG A 449 19.42 0.40 4.62
CA ARG A 449 19.84 -0.35 3.43
C ARG A 449 21.31 -0.15 3.09
N ALA A 450 21.83 1.06 3.23
CA ALA A 450 23.24 1.30 3.00
C ALA A 450 24.12 0.43 3.92
N ILE A 451 23.69 0.19 5.16
CA ILE A 451 24.43 -0.60 6.15
C ILE A 451 24.44 -2.08 5.79
N TYR A 452 23.27 -2.70 5.59
CA TYR A 452 23.25 -4.15 5.31
C TYR A 452 23.71 -4.49 3.88
N ALA A 453 23.63 -3.56 2.93
CA ALA A 453 24.21 -3.75 1.60
C ALA A 453 25.75 -3.83 1.64
N LEU A 454 26.39 -3.00 2.48
CA LEU A 454 27.85 -3.04 2.71
C LEU A 454 28.25 -4.34 3.43
N GLY A 455 27.54 -4.72 4.49
CA GLY A 455 27.81 -5.96 5.22
C GLY A 455 27.70 -7.22 4.34
N HIS A 456 26.74 -7.26 3.40
CA HIS A 456 26.64 -8.36 2.44
C HIS A 456 27.80 -8.38 1.44
N GLN A 457 28.33 -7.21 1.04
CA GLN A 457 29.51 -7.16 0.16
C GLN A 457 30.78 -7.65 0.86
N GLU A 458 30.98 -7.30 2.13
CA GLU A 458 32.14 -7.76 2.92
C GLU A 458 32.11 -9.27 3.17
N LEU A 459 30.94 -9.82 3.54
CA LEU A 459 30.76 -11.27 3.71
C LEU A 459 30.97 -12.05 2.40
N SER A 460 30.55 -11.49 1.25
CA SER A 460 30.75 -12.13 -0.07
C SER A 460 32.20 -12.10 -0.57
N ARG A 461 33.08 -11.30 0.05
CA ARG A 461 34.50 -11.20 -0.29
C ARG A 461 35.39 -12.08 0.58
N GLN A 462 34.86 -12.69 1.64
CA GLN A 462 35.63 -13.67 2.40
C GLN A 462 35.70 -14.97 1.59
N PRO A 463 36.91 -15.49 1.30
CA PRO A 463 37.03 -16.79 0.67
C PRO A 463 36.40 -17.83 1.59
N VAL A 464 35.48 -18.63 1.04
CA VAL A 464 34.97 -19.82 1.73
C VAL A 464 36.18 -20.74 1.88
N SER A 465 36.70 -20.82 3.10
CA SER A 465 37.83 -21.69 3.48
C SER A 465 37.41 -23.15 3.52
#